data_AF-A0AA85G9U1-F1
#
_entry.id   AF-A0AA85G9U1-F1
#
_cell.length_a   1.000
_cell.length_b   1.000
_cell.length_c   1.000
_cell.angle_alpha   90.00
_cell.angle_beta   90.00
_cell.angle_gamma   90.00
#
_symmetry.space_group_name_H-M   'P 1'
#
loop_
_entity.id
_entity.type
_entity.pdbx_description
1 polymer ?
#
loop_
_entity_poly.entity_id
_entity_poly.type
_entity_poly.pdbx_seq_one_letter_code
_entity_poly.pdbx_strand_id
1 'polypeptide(L)'
;MQPIIINITILNSMDVVGRITKPPIYHPYINYNGHRLHVGISYSQYLWPWVGYLAVYLSVTPDSIDDIIPSSRFSGVAEGYVSLVVESYDTVRNLSLNTNLRLPIKANIVPIPHRSKRILFDQFHSIHYPSGFIPRDDLTRSKEPLDWLGDHIHTNFLDLYTHLRRKSYFIEVLTSTFDCFNASNYGTFLIIDPEEEFFPYEIEKLFVDVTEKGLS
;
A
#
# COMPACT_ATOMS: atom_id res chain seq x y z
N MET A 1 1.23 -12.93 -2.11
CA MET A 1 0.65 -12.07 -1.05
C MET A 1 0.85 -10.65 -1.50
N GLN A 2 -0.17 -9.83 -1.38
CA GLN A 2 -0.06 -8.44 -1.80
C GLN A 2 0.70 -7.64 -0.74
N PRO A 3 1.70 -6.82 -1.14
CA PRO A 3 2.36 -5.92 -0.21
C PRO A 3 1.39 -4.83 0.26
N ILE A 4 1.53 -4.39 1.50
CA ILE A 4 0.80 -3.23 2.00
C ILE A 4 1.58 -1.99 1.58
N ILE A 5 0.92 -1.07 0.88
CA ILE A 5 1.53 0.17 0.40
C ILE A 5 1.07 1.31 1.30
N ILE A 6 2.02 2.09 1.80
CA ILE A 6 1.76 3.29 2.59
C ILE A 6 2.39 4.47 1.87
N ASN A 7 1.55 5.35 1.34
CA ASN A 7 1.99 6.58 0.68
C ASN A 7 2.08 7.71 1.71
N ILE A 8 3.26 8.31 1.82
CA ILE A 8 3.57 9.35 2.80
C ILE A 8 4.00 10.60 2.05
N THR A 9 3.41 11.72 2.43
CA THR A 9 3.80 13.04 1.91
C THR A 9 4.92 13.62 2.76
N ILE A 10 6.02 14.02 2.13
CA ILE A 10 7.10 14.77 2.76
C ILE A 10 6.84 16.25 2.51
N LEU A 11 6.72 17.03 3.58
CA LEU A 11 6.62 18.49 3.52
C LEU A 11 7.97 19.11 3.90
N ASN A 12 8.53 19.89 2.99
CA ASN A 12 9.76 20.64 3.18
C ASN A 12 9.44 22.06 3.67
N SER A 13 9.78 22.34 4.92
CA SER A 13 9.61 23.67 5.52
C SER A 13 10.85 24.55 5.39
N MET A 14 11.97 24.02 4.87
CA MET A 14 13.24 24.76 4.80
C MET A 14 13.27 25.72 3.61
N ASP A 15 12.86 25.27 2.43
CA ASP A 15 12.77 26.07 1.20
C ASP A 15 11.81 25.41 0.19
N VAL A 16 11.51 26.11 -0.92
CA VAL A 16 10.67 25.62 -2.04
C VAL A 16 11.22 24.33 -2.65
N VAL A 17 12.55 24.21 -2.71
CA VAL A 17 13.24 23.06 -3.27
C VAL A 17 13.96 22.29 -2.17
N GLY A 18 13.68 21.00 -2.08
CA GLY A 18 14.43 20.06 -1.25
C GLY A 18 14.98 18.91 -2.08
N ARG A 19 16.07 18.30 -1.60
CA ARG A 19 16.68 17.12 -2.23
C ARG A 19 16.94 16.05 -1.18
N ILE A 20 16.57 14.82 -1.51
CA ILE A 20 16.97 13.65 -0.73
C ILE A 20 18.38 13.24 -1.18
N THR A 21 19.35 13.39 -0.28
CA THR A 21 20.78 13.23 -0.60
C THR A 21 21.20 11.78 -0.76
N LYS A 22 20.63 10.90 0.07
CA LYS A 22 20.89 9.46 0.12
C LYS A 22 19.59 8.69 0.05
N PRO A 23 19.59 7.49 -0.56
CA PRO A 23 18.40 6.65 -0.55
C PRO A 23 17.95 6.39 0.90
N PRO A 24 16.64 6.45 1.20
CA PRO A 24 16.13 6.10 2.51
C PRO A 24 16.53 4.68 2.90
N ILE A 25 16.84 4.49 4.18
CA ILE A 25 17.33 3.22 4.71
C ILE A 25 16.36 2.73 5.79
N TYR A 26 15.93 1.46 5.67
CA TYR A 26 15.19 0.78 6.73
C TYR A 26 16.14 0.18 7.77
N HIS A 27 15.85 0.44 9.04
CA HIS A 27 16.58 -0.07 10.19
C HIS A 27 15.65 -0.98 11.01
N PRO A 28 15.81 -2.31 10.91
CA PRO A 28 14.99 -3.24 11.68
C PRO A 28 15.41 -3.26 13.16
N TYR A 29 14.45 -3.31 14.08
CA TYR A 29 14.74 -3.59 15.48
C TYR A 29 14.80 -5.11 15.71
N ILE A 30 16.01 -5.64 15.89
CA ILE A 30 16.27 -7.08 16.07
C ILE A 30 15.48 -7.65 17.26
N ASN A 31 15.47 -6.93 18.39
CA ASN A 31 14.75 -7.35 19.60
C ASN A 31 13.22 -7.36 19.44
N TYR A 32 12.70 -6.70 18.41
CA TYR A 32 11.26 -6.58 18.11
C TYR A 32 10.91 -7.17 16.76
N ASN A 33 11.58 -8.26 16.35
CA ASN A 33 11.30 -9.00 15.12
C ASN A 33 11.33 -8.17 13.83
N GLY A 34 12.01 -7.02 13.83
CA GLY A 34 12.05 -6.12 12.67
C GLY A 34 12.69 -6.76 11.44
N HIS A 35 13.50 -7.81 11.63
CA HIS A 35 14.12 -8.59 10.56
C HIS A 35 13.11 -9.41 9.75
N ARG A 36 11.91 -9.68 10.32
CA ARG A 36 10.83 -10.40 9.63
C ARG A 36 10.02 -9.52 8.68
N LEU A 37 10.27 -8.22 8.70
CA LEU A 37 9.58 -7.23 7.86
C LEU A 37 10.49 -6.84 6.70
N HIS A 38 10.02 -7.12 5.49
CA HIS A 38 10.62 -6.62 4.26
C HIS A 38 10.02 -5.26 3.93
N VAL A 39 10.87 -4.24 3.85
CA VAL A 39 10.45 -2.85 3.60
C VAL A 39 11.07 -2.38 2.28
N GLY A 40 10.26 -2.35 1.24
CA GLY A 40 10.59 -1.68 -0.02
C GLY A 40 10.30 -0.18 0.09
N ILE A 41 11.08 0.65 -0.59
CA ILE A 41 10.92 2.11 -0.54
C ILE A 41 11.02 2.68 -1.95
N SER A 42 10.04 3.48 -2.34
CA SER A 42 10.10 4.38 -3.51
C SER A 42 9.92 5.82 -3.04
N TYR A 43 10.63 6.77 -3.63
CA TYR A 43 10.63 8.16 -3.16
C TYR A 43 10.93 9.15 -4.27
N SER A 44 10.46 10.38 -4.11
CA SER A 44 10.86 11.51 -4.95
C SER A 44 12.25 12.01 -4.55
N GLN A 45 13.21 12.00 -5.46
CA GLN A 45 14.56 12.53 -5.20
C GLN A 45 14.54 14.05 -4.91
N TYR A 46 13.63 14.78 -5.57
CA TYR A 46 13.44 16.21 -5.41
C TYR A 46 12.05 16.49 -4.83
N LEU A 47 11.99 17.42 -3.88
CA LEU A 47 10.76 17.93 -3.27
C LEU A 47 10.45 19.28 -3.92
N TRP A 48 9.42 19.34 -4.75
CA TRP A 48 9.01 20.57 -5.43
C TRP A 48 7.54 20.50 -5.89
N PRO A 49 6.73 21.56 -5.68
CA PRO A 49 7.01 22.72 -4.84
C PRO A 49 6.75 22.38 -3.35
N TRP A 50 7.77 22.50 -2.49
CA TRP A 50 7.80 22.11 -1.05
C TRP A 50 7.46 20.65 -0.72
N VAL A 51 6.90 19.88 -1.64
CA VAL A 51 6.32 18.57 -1.36
C VAL A 51 7.02 17.49 -2.16
N GLY A 52 7.13 16.30 -1.57
CA GLY A 52 7.42 15.08 -2.31
C GLY A 52 6.76 13.87 -1.65
N TYR A 53 7.09 12.68 -2.14
CA TYR A 53 6.48 11.44 -1.68
C TYR A 53 7.52 10.43 -1.20
N LEU A 54 7.07 9.58 -0.28
CA LEU A 54 7.73 8.38 0.18
C LEU A 54 6.69 7.27 0.21
N ALA A 55 6.79 6.33 -0.73
CA ALA A 55 5.97 5.12 -0.77
C ALA A 55 6.72 3.98 -0.07
N VAL A 56 6.13 3.43 0.98
CA VAL A 56 6.68 2.33 1.77
C VAL A 56 5.88 1.07 1.47
N TYR A 57 6.57 0.04 0.96
CA TYR A 57 6.00 -1.27 0.64
C TYR A 57 6.36 -2.24 1.76
N LEU A 58 5.37 -2.71 2.49
CA LEU A 58 5.53 -3.66 3.58
C LEU A 58 5.15 -5.07 3.12
N SER A 59 6.07 -6.01 3.27
CA SER A 59 5.82 -7.43 3.09
C SER A 59 6.53 -8.24 4.18
N VAL A 60 6.14 -9.49 4.34
CA VAL A 60 6.81 -10.41 5.27
C VAL A 60 8.01 -11.02 4.54
N THR A 61 9.18 -11.05 5.18
CA THR A 61 10.35 -11.70 4.59
C THR A 61 10.11 -13.20 4.44
N PRO A 62 10.59 -13.82 3.34
CA PRO A 62 10.64 -15.27 3.22
C PRO A 62 11.38 -15.91 4.40
N ASP A 63 11.11 -17.20 4.64
CA ASP A 63 11.72 -17.96 5.74
C ASP A 63 13.25 -17.87 5.64
N SER A 64 13.89 -17.40 6.72
CA SER A 64 15.35 -17.41 6.85
C SER A 64 15.80 -18.70 7.56
N ILE A 65 17.02 -19.15 7.27
CA ILE A 65 17.59 -20.37 7.86
C ILE A 65 17.73 -20.24 9.39
N ASP A 66 17.85 -19.01 9.89
CA ASP A 66 18.09 -18.69 11.30
C ASP A 66 16.78 -18.58 12.12
N ASP A 67 15.62 -18.57 11.46
CA ASP A 67 14.33 -18.43 12.13
C ASP A 67 13.82 -19.78 12.65
N ILE A 68 13.70 -19.91 13.98
CA ILE A 68 13.14 -21.09 14.66
C ILE A 68 11.68 -21.35 14.24
N ILE A 69 10.93 -20.28 13.97
CA ILE A 69 9.54 -20.34 13.53
C ILE A 69 9.46 -19.78 12.09
N PRO A 70 8.89 -20.53 11.13
CA PRO A 70 8.70 -20.03 9.78
C PRO A 70 7.78 -18.81 9.79
N SER A 71 8.06 -17.84 8.93
CA SER A 71 7.27 -16.62 8.73
C SER A 71 5.80 -16.93 8.45
N SER A 72 5.50 -18.09 7.86
CA SER A 72 4.12 -18.55 7.61
C SER A 72 3.29 -18.81 8.88
N ARG A 73 3.93 -19.15 10.01
CA ARG A 73 3.28 -19.46 11.29
C ARG A 73 3.57 -18.44 12.38
N PHE A 74 4.40 -17.45 12.09
CA PHE A 74 4.77 -16.42 13.03
C PHE A 74 3.56 -15.54 13.37
N SER A 75 3.44 -15.19 14.66
CA SER A 75 2.47 -14.22 15.14
C SER A 75 3.17 -13.27 16.11
N GLY A 76 3.11 -11.98 15.84
CA GLY A 76 3.75 -10.99 16.69
C GLY A 76 3.91 -9.63 16.02
N VAL A 77 4.35 -8.65 16.80
CA VAL A 77 4.62 -7.31 16.31
C VAL A 77 6.07 -7.25 15.78
N ALA A 78 6.22 -6.66 14.59
CA ALA A 78 7.49 -6.30 14.00
C ALA A 78 7.66 -4.78 14.02
N GLU A 79 8.82 -4.32 14.48
CA GLU A 79 9.12 -2.87 14.59
C GLU A 79 10.46 -2.51 13.93
N GLY A 80 10.54 -1.27 13.45
CA GLY A 80 11.74 -0.68 12.90
C GLY A 80 11.52 0.79 12.57
N TYR A 81 12.44 1.40 11.84
CA TYR A 81 12.25 2.76 11.35
C TYR A 81 12.94 2.98 10.01
N VAL A 82 12.38 3.87 9.19
CA VAL A 82 13.02 4.38 7.99
C VAL A 82 13.69 5.71 8.31
N SER A 83 14.93 5.89 7.88
CA SER A 83 15.64 7.16 7.98
C SER A 83 15.91 7.75 6.60
N LEU A 84 15.77 9.07 6.48
CA LEU A 84 16.12 9.81 5.28
C LEU A 84 16.60 11.22 5.64
N VAL A 85 17.42 11.81 4.77
CA VAL A 85 17.96 13.16 4.97
C VAL A 85 17.53 14.04 3.80
N VAL A 86 16.79 15.09 4.13
CA VAL A 86 16.43 16.16 3.19
C VAL A 86 17.41 17.30 3.36
N GLU A 87 17.95 17.78 2.25
CA GLU A 87 18.79 18.97 2.17
C GLU A 87 18.10 20.03 1.33
N SER A 88 18.14 21.28 1.79
CA SER A 88 17.68 22.47 1.08
C SER A 88 18.72 23.57 1.15
N TYR A 89 18.77 24.41 0.13
CA TYR A 89 19.68 25.54 0.09
C TYR A 89 18.92 26.84 0.37
N ASP A 90 19.20 27.48 1.49
CA ASP A 90 18.62 28.79 1.80
C ASP A 90 19.36 29.88 1.02
N THR A 91 18.71 30.39 -0.02
CA THR A 91 19.26 31.46 -0.87
C THR A 91 19.40 32.80 -0.14
N VAL A 92 18.60 33.05 0.90
CA VAL A 92 18.62 34.31 1.66
C VAL A 92 19.79 34.31 2.64
N ARG A 93 20.04 33.18 3.30
CA ARG A 93 21.12 33.04 4.28
C ARG A 93 22.43 32.49 3.69
N ASN A 94 22.43 32.03 2.45
CA ASN A 94 23.54 31.33 1.79
C ASN A 94 24.05 30.14 2.63
N LEU A 95 23.14 29.33 3.14
CA LEU A 95 23.44 28.18 4.00
C LEU A 95 22.69 26.95 3.51
N SER A 96 23.35 25.78 3.53
CA SER A 96 22.67 24.51 3.37
C SER A 96 22.01 24.09 4.68
N LEU A 97 20.71 23.84 4.63
CA LEU A 97 19.92 23.31 5.73
C LEU A 97 19.70 21.83 5.48
N ASN A 98 19.94 21.00 6.49
CA ASN A 98 19.64 19.58 6.43
C ASN A 98 18.74 19.16 7.58
N THR A 99 17.79 18.29 7.29
CA THR A 99 16.89 17.70 8.29
C THR A 99 16.92 16.19 8.15
N ASN A 100 17.23 15.50 9.26
CA ASN A 100 17.15 14.06 9.34
C ASN A 100 15.75 13.66 9.80
N LEU A 101 15.02 12.94 8.95
CA LEU A 101 13.69 12.44 9.24
C LEU A 101 13.75 10.97 9.61
N ARG A 102 13.03 10.61 10.68
CA ARG A 102 12.87 9.22 11.13
C ARG A 102 11.40 8.87 11.19
N LEU A 103 11.01 7.88 10.41
CA LEU A 103 9.67 7.34 10.35
C LEU A 103 9.63 6.00 11.08
N PRO A 104 9.04 5.91 12.28
CA PRO A 104 8.86 4.63 12.95
C PRO A 104 7.82 3.76 12.22
N ILE A 105 8.10 2.47 12.10
CA ILE A 105 7.23 1.47 11.49
C ILE A 105 6.91 0.41 12.54
N LYS A 106 5.63 0.11 12.68
CA LYS A 106 5.11 -0.94 13.55
C LYS A 106 4.02 -1.70 12.81
N ALA A 107 4.26 -2.99 12.58
CA ALA A 107 3.34 -3.86 11.86
C ALA A 107 3.02 -5.10 12.70
N ASN A 108 1.76 -5.51 12.70
CA ASN A 108 1.36 -6.77 13.32
C ASN A 108 1.39 -7.89 12.28
N ILE A 109 2.23 -8.89 12.48
CA ILE A 109 2.33 -10.06 11.62
C ILE A 109 1.44 -11.16 12.22
N VAL A 110 0.59 -11.72 11.37
CA VAL A 110 -0.31 -12.83 11.71
C VAL A 110 0.08 -14.06 10.88
N PRO A 111 -0.16 -15.28 11.41
CA PRO A 111 0.08 -16.49 10.63
C PRO A 111 -0.82 -16.51 9.41
N ILE A 112 -0.39 -17.19 8.35
CA ILE A 112 -1.14 -17.26 7.08
C ILE A 112 -2.55 -17.79 7.37
N PRO A 113 -3.61 -17.00 7.14
CA PRO A 113 -4.96 -17.43 7.41
C PRO A 113 -5.37 -18.57 6.48
N HIS A 114 -6.34 -19.39 6.91
CA HIS A 114 -6.94 -20.40 6.05
C HIS A 114 -7.53 -19.75 4.80
N ARG A 115 -7.37 -20.39 3.64
CA ARG A 115 -7.81 -19.90 2.32
C ARG A 115 -9.24 -19.35 2.34
N SER A 116 -10.17 -20.09 2.93
CA SER A 116 -11.60 -19.70 3.02
C SER A 116 -11.87 -18.41 3.80
N LYS A 117 -10.91 -17.91 4.57
CA LYS A 117 -11.00 -16.64 5.31
C LYS A 117 -10.24 -15.50 4.62
N ARG A 118 -9.59 -15.77 3.49
CA ARG A 118 -8.80 -14.78 2.74
C ARG A 118 -9.61 -14.27 1.56
N ILE A 119 -9.86 -12.98 1.57
CA ILE A 119 -10.58 -12.24 0.56
C ILE A 119 -9.57 -11.34 -0.14
N LEU A 120 -9.57 -11.38 -1.46
CA LEU A 120 -8.85 -10.40 -2.28
C LEU A 120 -9.86 -9.37 -2.78
N PHE A 121 -9.57 -8.09 -2.62
CA PHE A 121 -10.39 -6.97 -3.08
C PHE A 121 -9.69 -6.31 -4.27
N ASP A 122 -10.41 -6.13 -5.37
CA ASP A 122 -9.92 -5.41 -6.52
C ASP A 122 -9.95 -3.90 -6.28
N GLN A 123 -8.78 -3.27 -6.24
CA GLN A 123 -8.65 -1.82 -6.20
C GLN A 123 -8.15 -1.27 -7.54
N PHE A 124 -7.60 -2.11 -8.42
CA PHE A 124 -6.96 -1.67 -9.65
C PHE A 124 -7.97 -1.12 -10.65
N HIS A 125 -9.16 -1.72 -10.72
CA HIS A 125 -10.23 -1.26 -11.62
C HIS A 125 -11.22 -0.31 -10.96
N SER A 126 -10.97 0.14 -9.72
CA SER A 126 -11.86 1.06 -8.98
C SER A 126 -11.29 2.48 -8.96
N ILE A 127 -12.13 3.50 -8.72
CA ILE A 127 -11.67 4.89 -8.66
C ILE A 127 -10.61 5.07 -7.57
N HIS A 128 -9.43 5.54 -7.98
CA HIS A 128 -8.34 5.85 -7.08
C HIS A 128 -8.47 7.24 -6.44
N TYR A 129 -7.96 7.37 -5.22
CA TYR A 129 -7.74 8.67 -4.60
C TYR A 129 -6.32 9.21 -4.92
N PRO A 130 -6.17 10.49 -5.29
CA PRO A 130 -7.23 11.47 -5.56
C PRO A 130 -7.97 11.14 -6.85
N SER A 131 -9.30 11.33 -6.85
CA SER A 131 -10.13 11.07 -8.02
C SER A 131 -9.65 11.92 -9.20
N GLY A 132 -9.57 11.31 -10.38
CA GLY A 132 -9.42 12.06 -11.62
C GLY A 132 -10.57 13.06 -11.81
N PHE A 133 -10.39 14.03 -12.71
CA PHE A 133 -11.51 14.88 -13.12
C PHE A 133 -12.46 14.05 -14.00
N ILE A 134 -13.49 13.48 -13.40
CA ILE A 134 -14.55 12.77 -14.11
C ILE A 134 -15.62 13.80 -14.51
N PRO A 135 -15.82 14.06 -15.82
CA PRO A 135 -16.87 14.98 -16.25
C PRO A 135 -18.24 14.43 -15.87
N ARG A 136 -19.06 15.28 -15.25
CA ARG A 136 -20.43 14.94 -14.85
C ARG A 136 -21.44 15.34 -15.91
N ASP A 137 -22.51 14.56 -16.03
CA ASP A 137 -23.68 14.92 -16.83
C ASP A 137 -24.41 16.16 -16.25
N ASP A 138 -24.39 16.32 -14.92
CA ASP A 138 -24.97 17.49 -14.24
C ASP A 138 -23.95 18.64 -14.13
N LEU A 139 -24.01 19.56 -15.09
CA LEU A 139 -23.17 20.76 -15.15
C LEU A 139 -23.47 21.78 -14.04
N THR A 140 -24.57 21.62 -13.27
CA THR A 140 -24.94 22.56 -12.20
C THR A 140 -24.21 22.29 -10.88
N ARG A 141 -23.70 21.08 -10.69
CA ARG A 141 -22.96 20.64 -9.48
C ARG A 141 -21.45 20.74 -9.69
N SER A 142 -20.91 21.95 -9.58
CA SER A 142 -19.49 22.24 -9.79
C SER A 142 -18.57 22.02 -8.59
N LYS A 143 -19.11 21.81 -7.38
CA LYS A 143 -18.34 21.90 -6.12
C LYS A 143 -18.03 20.59 -5.42
N GLU A 144 -18.62 19.48 -5.87
CA GLU A 144 -18.41 18.17 -5.26
C GLU A 144 -17.96 17.24 -6.38
N PRO A 145 -16.73 16.71 -6.35
CA PRO A 145 -16.36 15.61 -7.24
C PRO A 145 -17.15 14.36 -6.90
N LEU A 146 -17.44 13.52 -7.90
CA LEU A 146 -17.97 12.18 -7.64
C LEU A 146 -16.87 11.44 -6.87
N ASP A 147 -17.27 10.73 -5.81
CA ASP A 147 -16.41 9.83 -5.06
C ASP A 147 -15.08 10.44 -4.65
N TRP A 148 -15.17 11.60 -3.98
CA TRP A 148 -14.03 12.39 -3.51
C TRP A 148 -12.97 11.58 -2.73
N LEU A 149 -13.39 10.50 -2.06
CA LEU A 149 -12.52 9.64 -1.26
C LEU A 149 -12.02 8.40 -2.01
N GLY A 150 -12.41 8.23 -3.28
CA GLY A 150 -12.23 7.04 -4.09
C GLY A 150 -12.91 5.79 -3.52
N ASP A 151 -12.87 4.72 -4.29
CA ASP A 151 -13.49 3.44 -3.98
C ASP A 151 -12.51 2.49 -3.31
N HIS A 152 -12.04 2.88 -2.12
CA HIS A 152 -11.15 2.06 -1.32
C HIS A 152 -11.88 1.33 -0.21
N ILE A 153 -11.40 0.11 0.09
CA ILE A 153 -11.88 -0.73 1.20
C ILE A 153 -11.70 -0.10 2.60
N HIS A 154 -11.00 1.03 2.68
CA HIS A 154 -10.72 1.77 3.92
C HIS A 154 -11.39 3.16 3.94
N THR A 155 -12.05 3.55 2.85
CA THR A 155 -12.80 4.81 2.73
C THR A 155 -14.28 4.50 2.44
N ASN A 156 -14.68 4.42 1.17
CA ASN A 156 -16.08 4.25 0.76
C ASN A 156 -16.68 2.93 1.27
N PHE A 157 -15.89 1.85 1.26
CA PHE A 157 -16.31 0.52 1.73
C PHE A 157 -15.85 0.21 3.16
N LEU A 158 -15.61 1.21 4.01
CA LEU A 158 -15.17 1.00 5.39
C LEU A 158 -16.15 0.13 6.20
N ASP A 159 -17.46 0.29 6.00
CA ASP A 159 -18.48 -0.50 6.69
C ASP A 159 -18.42 -1.99 6.29
N LEU A 160 -18.19 -2.27 4.99
CA LEU A 160 -17.97 -3.62 4.49
C LEU A 160 -16.70 -4.22 5.10
N TYR A 161 -15.59 -3.48 5.09
CA TYR A 161 -14.33 -3.90 5.70
C TYR A 161 -14.50 -4.26 7.17
N THR A 162 -15.11 -3.36 7.96
CA THR A 162 -15.30 -3.59 9.39
C THR A 162 -16.22 -4.79 9.65
N HIS A 163 -17.26 -4.98 8.85
CA HIS A 163 -18.14 -6.15 8.94
C HIS A 163 -17.37 -7.46 8.69
N LEU A 164 -16.60 -7.54 7.61
CA LEU A 164 -15.81 -8.71 7.25
C LEU A 164 -14.72 -9.01 8.31
N ARG A 165 -14.03 -7.98 8.80
CA ARG A 165 -13.03 -8.12 9.87
C ARG A 165 -13.66 -8.63 11.17
N ARG A 166 -14.85 -8.15 11.55
CA ARG A 166 -15.60 -8.66 12.72
C ARG A 166 -15.96 -10.14 12.59
N LYS A 167 -16.17 -10.62 11.35
CA LYS A 167 -16.39 -12.04 11.04
C LYS A 167 -15.10 -12.85 10.88
N SER A 168 -13.93 -12.28 11.22
CA SER A 168 -12.62 -12.91 11.14
C SER A 168 -12.13 -13.23 9.72
N TYR A 169 -12.60 -12.49 8.72
CA TYR A 169 -12.01 -12.53 7.38
C TYR A 169 -10.80 -11.61 7.29
N PHE A 170 -9.84 -11.96 6.45
CA PHE A 170 -8.64 -11.19 6.12
C PHE A 170 -8.76 -10.69 4.69
N ILE A 171 -8.55 -9.40 4.51
CA ILE A 171 -8.72 -8.73 3.22
C ILE A 171 -7.36 -8.25 2.77
N GLU A 172 -6.97 -8.63 1.56
CA GLU A 172 -5.82 -8.08 0.84
C GLU A 172 -6.34 -7.23 -0.32
N VAL A 173 -5.63 -6.14 -0.63
CA VAL A 173 -5.99 -5.21 -1.70
C VAL A 173 -5.11 -5.49 -2.91
N LEU A 174 -5.72 -5.71 -4.07
CA LEU A 174 -5.04 -5.91 -5.35
C LEU A 174 -4.89 -4.56 -6.06
N THR A 175 -3.66 -4.13 -6.30
CA THR A 175 -3.34 -2.86 -6.98
C THR A 175 -2.70 -3.07 -8.35
N SER A 176 -2.93 -4.23 -8.97
CA SER A 176 -2.38 -4.60 -10.28
C SER A 176 -3.38 -5.47 -11.03
N THR A 177 -3.12 -5.69 -12.32
CA THR A 177 -3.95 -6.56 -13.17
C THR A 177 -4.10 -7.97 -12.61
N PHE A 178 -5.15 -8.67 -13.05
CA PHE A 178 -5.52 -9.97 -12.48
C PHE A 178 -4.46 -11.05 -12.68
N ASP A 179 -3.60 -10.94 -13.69
CA ASP A 179 -2.49 -11.88 -13.92
C ASP A 179 -1.48 -11.95 -12.78
N CYS A 180 -1.34 -10.87 -12.01
CA CYS A 180 -0.31 -10.74 -10.99
C CYS A 180 -0.59 -11.55 -9.72
N PHE A 181 -1.81 -12.07 -9.54
CA PHE A 181 -2.18 -12.80 -8.33
C PHE A 181 -2.46 -14.28 -8.57
N ASN A 182 -2.04 -15.10 -7.60
CA ASN A 182 -2.34 -16.52 -7.57
C ASN A 182 -3.62 -16.81 -6.79
N ALA A 183 -4.68 -17.24 -7.48
CA ALA A 183 -5.99 -17.54 -6.90
C ALA A 183 -6.00 -18.67 -5.87
N SER A 184 -5.03 -19.61 -5.92
CA SER A 184 -4.95 -20.69 -4.92
C SER A 184 -4.73 -20.17 -3.49
N ASN A 185 -4.26 -18.93 -3.34
CA ASN A 185 -4.03 -18.30 -2.04
C ASN A 185 -5.31 -17.72 -1.41
N TYR A 186 -6.35 -17.47 -2.20
CA TYR A 186 -7.55 -16.75 -1.78
C TYR A 186 -8.80 -17.62 -1.92
N GLY A 187 -9.74 -17.48 -0.99
CA GLY A 187 -11.02 -18.16 -1.05
C GLY A 187 -12.02 -17.40 -1.91
N THR A 188 -11.99 -16.08 -1.85
CA THR A 188 -12.94 -15.20 -2.51
C THR A 188 -12.24 -14.02 -3.16
N PHE A 189 -12.67 -13.63 -4.35
CA PHE A 189 -12.25 -12.41 -5.01
C PHE A 189 -13.44 -11.45 -5.16
N LEU A 190 -13.30 -10.23 -4.65
CA LEU A 190 -14.32 -9.20 -4.68
C LEU A 190 -13.98 -8.17 -5.74
N ILE A 191 -14.85 -8.07 -6.74
CA ILE A 191 -14.90 -6.99 -7.73
C ILE A 191 -16.18 -6.21 -7.42
N ILE A 192 -16.04 -4.96 -6.99
CA ILE A 192 -17.17 -4.11 -6.59
C ILE A 192 -17.01 -2.78 -7.30
N ASP A 193 -18.05 -2.37 -8.01
CA ASP A 193 -18.11 -1.08 -8.73
C ASP A 193 -16.85 -0.79 -9.57
N PRO A 194 -16.50 -1.66 -10.54
CA PRO A 194 -15.36 -1.41 -11.41
C PRO A 194 -15.70 -0.28 -12.40
N GLU A 195 -14.77 0.65 -12.54
CA GLU A 195 -14.86 1.87 -13.34
C GLU A 195 -13.92 1.80 -14.56
N GLU A 196 -13.03 0.81 -14.60
CA GLU A 196 -12.18 0.49 -15.75
C GLU A 196 -12.64 -0.79 -16.46
N GLU A 197 -12.36 -0.87 -17.77
CA GLU A 197 -12.64 -2.05 -18.58
C GLU A 197 -11.65 -3.18 -18.28
N PHE A 198 -12.14 -4.42 -18.29
CA PHE A 198 -11.30 -5.61 -18.14
C PHE A 198 -10.68 -6.03 -19.46
N PHE A 199 -9.39 -6.35 -19.43
CA PHE A 199 -8.75 -6.89 -20.62
C PHE A 199 -9.17 -8.34 -20.89
N PRO A 200 -9.18 -8.79 -22.16
CA PRO A 200 -9.58 -10.17 -22.50
C PRO A 200 -8.78 -11.25 -21.76
N TYR A 201 -7.48 -11.01 -21.51
CA TYR A 201 -6.62 -11.95 -20.81
C TYR A 201 -6.99 -12.08 -19.32
N GLU A 202 -7.46 -10.99 -18.69
CA GLU A 202 -7.89 -11.01 -17.29
C GLU A 202 -9.17 -11.81 -17.12
N ILE A 203 -10.08 -11.69 -18.09
CA ILE A 203 -11.33 -12.46 -18.15
C ILE A 203 -11.02 -13.95 -18.29
N GLU A 204 -10.13 -14.31 -19.22
CA GLU A 204 -9.69 -15.70 -19.41
C GLU A 204 -9.04 -16.27 -18.14
N LYS A 205 -8.16 -15.49 -17.52
CA LYS A 205 -7.49 -15.86 -16.27
C LYS A 205 -8.48 -16.06 -15.13
N LEU A 206 -9.47 -15.18 -14.96
CA LEU A 206 -10.52 -15.34 -13.95
C LEU A 206 -11.40 -16.55 -14.22
N PHE A 207 -11.74 -16.82 -15.48
CA PHE A 207 -12.50 -18.00 -15.85
C PHE A 207 -11.79 -19.28 -15.40
N VAL A 208 -10.48 -19.39 -15.64
CA VAL A 208 -9.65 -20.51 -15.19
C VAL A 208 -9.58 -20.56 -13.66
N ASP A 209 -9.39 -19.43 -13.00
CA ASP A 209 -9.29 -19.39 -11.54
C ASP A 209 -10.58 -19.83 -10.83
N VAL A 210 -11.75 -19.50 -11.38
CA VAL A 210 -13.05 -19.94 -10.86
C VAL A 210 -13.28 -21.42 -11.15
N THR A 211 -13.07 -21.86 -12.39
CA THR A 211 -13.42 -23.22 -12.82
C THR A 211 -12.44 -24.28 -12.32
N GLU A 212 -11.14 -24.00 -12.31
CA GLU A 212 -10.11 -24.98 -11.98
C GLU A 212 -9.57 -24.82 -10.55
N LYS A 213 -9.41 -23.58 -10.07
CA LYS A 213 -8.80 -23.29 -8.75
C LYS A 213 -9.84 -23.05 -7.64
N GLY A 214 -11.12 -23.05 -8.00
CA GLY A 214 -12.23 -22.90 -7.06
C GLY A 214 -12.21 -21.55 -6.34
N LEU A 215 -11.80 -20.48 -7.02
CA LEU A 215 -12.01 -19.11 -6.57
C LEU A 215 -13.51 -18.82 -6.58
N SER A 216 -14.02 -18.24 -5.49
CA SER A 216 -15.43 -17.81 -5.38
C SER A 216 -15.60 -16.32 -5.59
#